data_AF-A0A354Z3Z6-F1
#
_entry.id   AF-A0A354Z3Z6-F1
#
_cell.length_a   1.000
_cell.length_b   1.000
_cell.length_c   1.000
_cell.angle_alpha   90.00
_cell.angle_beta   90.00
_cell.angle_gamma   90.00
#
_symmetry.space_group_name_H-M   'P 1'
#
loop_
_entity.id
_entity.type
_entity.pdbx_description
1 polymer ?
#
loop_
_entity_poly.entity_id
_entity_poly.type
_entity_poly.pdbx_seq_one_letter_code
_entity_poly.pdbx_strand_id
1 'polypeptide(L)' 'ILDPADETTVYQEGCLSVPEFFEDVERPSACRLRYLDYHGAEHVEVAEGLFATCIQHE' A
#
# COMPACT_ATOMS: atom_id res chain seq x y z
N ILE A 1 -0.05 -2.08 8.83
CA ILE A 1 -0.87 -0.94 8.38
C ILE A 1 -1.68 -0.42 9.57
N LEU A 2 -1.69 0.88 9.77
CA LEU A 2 -2.41 1.61 10.82
C LEU A 2 -3.26 2.71 10.16
N ASP A 3 -4.39 3.05 10.77
CA ASP A 3 -5.22 4.22 10.43
C ASP A 3 -5.42 4.44 8.90
N PRO A 4 -5.96 3.44 8.17
CA PRO A 4 -6.28 3.63 6.76
C PRO A 4 -7.32 4.74 6.59
N ALA A 5 -7.19 5.53 5.53
CA ALA A 5 -8.15 6.57 5.19
C ALA A 5 -9.51 5.97 4.82
N ASP A 6 -10.59 6.65 5.21
CA ASP A 6 -11.95 6.31 4.75
C ASP A 6 -12.15 6.64 3.26
N GLU A 7 -11.41 7.63 2.73
CA GLU A 7 -11.36 7.93 1.31
C GLU A 7 -10.57 6.84 0.57
N THR A 8 -11.12 6.37 -0.54
CA THR A 8 -10.52 5.34 -1.39
C THR A 8 -10.10 5.91 -2.74
N THR A 9 -9.13 5.24 -3.36
CA THR A 9 -8.70 5.48 -4.74
C THR A 9 -8.67 4.16 -5.50
N VAL A 10 -9.09 4.20 -6.76
CA VAL A 10 -8.99 3.08 -7.69
C VAL A 10 -7.68 3.17 -8.47
N TYR A 11 -6.94 2.06 -8.54
CA TYR A 11 -5.71 1.96 -9.32
C TYR A 11 -5.67 0.63 -10.07
N GLN A 12 -5.16 0.64 -11.31
CA GLN A 12 -4.98 -0.58 -12.09
C GLN A 12 -3.72 -1.31 -11.61
N GLU A 13 -3.89 -2.38 -10.84
CA GLU A 13 -2.81 -3.17 -10.26
C GLU A 13 -2.50 -4.40 -11.10
N GLY A 14 -1.21 -4.77 -11.13
CA GLY A 14 -0.73 -6.07 -11.59
C GLY A 14 0.16 -6.71 -10.52
N CYS A 15 0.45 -8.00 -10.66
CA CYS A 15 1.31 -8.72 -9.72
C CYS A 15 2.28 -9.63 -10.47
N LEU A 16 3.55 -9.67 -10.05
CA LEU A 16 4.53 -10.62 -10.63
C LEU A 16 4.10 -12.09 -10.41
N SER A 17 3.30 -12.36 -9.39
CA SER A 17 2.74 -13.70 -9.12
C SER A 17 1.45 -14.00 -9.91
N VAL A 18 0.86 -13.01 -10.59
CA VAL A 18 -0.33 -13.16 -11.44
C VAL A 18 -0.06 -12.53 -12.81
N PRO A 19 0.76 -13.20 -13.65
CA PRO A 19 1.22 -12.62 -14.91
C PRO A 19 0.07 -12.35 -15.87
N GLU A 20 0.19 -11.30 -16.67
CA GLU A 20 -0.76 -10.90 -17.74
C GLU A 20 -2.13 -10.36 -17.27
N PHE A 21 -2.40 -10.33 -15.96
CA PHE A 21 -3.63 -9.75 -15.41
C PHE A 21 -3.39 -8.37 -14.80
N PHE A 22 -4.24 -7.43 -15.17
CA PHE A 22 -4.26 -6.07 -14.65
C PHE A 22 -5.72 -5.67 -14.41
N GLU A 23 -6.06 -5.37 -13.16
CA GLU A 23 -7.44 -5.12 -12.75
C GLU A 23 -7.52 -3.83 -11.90
N ASP A 24 -8.67 -3.16 -11.96
CA ASP A 24 -8.95 -2.00 -11.12
C ASP A 24 -9.23 -2.46 -9.69
N VAL A 25 -8.38 -2.02 -8.75
CA VAL A 25 -8.49 -2.34 -7.32
C VAL A 25 -8.73 -1.06 -6.53
N GLU A 26 -9.73 -1.07 -5.67
CA GLU A 26 -10.07 0.03 -4.76
C GLU A 26 -9.38 -0.17 -3.42
N ARG A 27 -8.61 0.83 -2.98
CA ARG A 27 -7.92 0.83 -1.68
C ARG A 27 -8.01 2.19 -0.99
N PRO A 28 -7.88 2.26 0.34
CA PRO A 28 -7.63 3.51 1.06
C PRO A 28 -6.57 4.37 0.38
N SER A 29 -6.86 5.65 0.22
CA SER A 29 -6.00 6.64 -0.46
C SER A 29 -4.68 6.91 0.28
N ALA A 30 -4.69 6.67 1.58
CA ALA A 30 -3.55 6.81 2.48
C ALA A 30 -3.65 5.83 3.64
N CYS A 31 -2.50 5.52 4.25
CA CYS A 31 -2.44 4.81 5.53
C CYS A 31 -1.15 5.17 6.28
N ARG A 32 -1.11 4.87 7.58
CA ARG A 32 0.12 4.98 8.36
C ARG A 32 0.80 3.62 8.47
N LEU A 33 2.10 3.59 8.23
CA LEU A 33 2.91 2.38 8.32
C LEU A 33 3.60 2.33 9.68
N ARG A 34 3.76 1.12 10.19
CA ARG A 34 4.72 0.80 11.25
C ARG A 34 5.45 -0.45 10.81
N TYR A 35 6.77 -0.38 10.72
CA TYR A 35 7.62 -1.47 10.29
C TYR A 35 8.98 -1.40 10.97
N LEU A 36 9.76 -2.48 10.84
CA LEU A 36 11.16 -2.50 11.25
C LEU A 36 12.04 -2.38 10.02
N ASP A 37 13.11 -1.59 10.10
CA ASP A 37 14.14 -1.60 9.07
C ASP A 37 15.03 -2.85 9.14
N TYR A 38 16.01 -2.94 8.24
CA TYR A 38 16.96 -4.05 8.19
C TYR A 38 17.87 -4.17 9.43
N HIS A 39 17.89 -3.16 10.30
CA HIS A 39 18.60 -3.18 11.57
C HIS A 39 17.67 -3.47 12.77
N GLY A 40 16.39 -3.68 12.52
CA GLY A 40 15.37 -3.92 13.53
C GLY A 40 14.90 -2.65 14.25
N ALA A 41 15.21 -1.46 13.75
CA ALA A 41 14.70 -0.21 14.31
C ALA A 41 13.28 0.05 13.82
N GLU A 42 12.40 0.50 14.71
CA GLU A 42 11.00 0.82 14.37
C GLU A 42 10.92 2.16 13.63
N HIS A 43 10.17 2.15 12.54
CA HIS A 43 9.80 3.33 11.76
C HIS A 43 8.30 3.47 11.71
N VAL A 44 7.84 4.73 11.72
CA VAL A 44 6.45 5.11 11.52
C VAL A 44 6.40 6.24 10.50
N GLU A 45 5.67 6.03 9.41
CA GLU A 45 5.54 7.02 8.34
C GLU A 45 4.15 6.98 7.69
N VAL A 46 3.79 8.04 6.98
CA VAL A 46 2.53 8.12 6.22
C VAL A 46 2.82 7.72 4.78
N ALA A 47 2.03 6.78 4.26
CA ALA A 47 2.04 6.40 2.86
C ALA A 47 0.80 6.97 2.17
N GLU A 48 1.00 7.58 1.00
CA GLU A 48 -0.04 8.20 0.17
C GLU A 48 0.21 7.85 -1.32
N GLY A 49 -0.82 7.99 -2.15
CA GLY A 49 -0.72 7.79 -3.60
C GLY A 49 -0.20 6.40 -3.97
N LEU A 50 0.71 6.32 -4.96
CA LEU A 50 1.23 5.02 -5.43
C LEU A 50 1.93 4.24 -4.32
N PHE A 51 2.58 4.91 -3.37
CA PHE A 51 3.23 4.21 -2.25
C PHE A 51 2.20 3.55 -1.35
N ALA A 52 1.09 4.24 -1.04
CA ALA A 52 -0.04 3.63 -0.32
C ALA A 52 -0.62 2.44 -1.08
N THR A 53 -0.79 2.53 -2.40
CA THR A 53 -1.28 1.40 -3.21
C THR A 53 -0.32 0.21 -3.12
N CYS A 54 0.97 0.41 -3.39
CA CYS A 54 1.95 -0.66 -3.37
C CYS A 54 2.07 -1.32 -1.99
N ILE A 55 2.12 -0.55 -0.90
CA ILE A 55 2.30 -1.15 0.43
C ILE A 55 1.03 -1.83 0.98
N GLN A 56 -0.14 -1.52 0.42
CA GLN A 56 -1.38 -2.24 0.71
C GLN A 56 -1.55 -3.50 -0.16
N HIS A 57 -0.81 -3.59 -1.28
CA HIS A 57 -0.74 -4.79 -2.11
C HIS A 57 0.08 -5.89 -1.45
N GLU A 58 1.23 -5.52 -0.87
CA GLU A 58 2.15 -6.43 -0.16
C GLU A 58 1.66 -6.79 1.25
#